data_AF-A0A448XM71-F1
#
_entry.id   AF-A0A448XM71-F1
#
_cell.length_a   1.000
_cell.length_b   1.000
_cell.length_c   1.000
_cell.angle_alpha   90.00
_cell.angle_beta   90.00
_cell.angle_gamma   90.00
#
_symmetry.space_group_name_H-M   'P 1'
#
loop_
_entity.id
_entity.type
_entity.pdbx_description
1 polymer ?
#
loop_
_entity_poly.entity_id
_entity_poly.type
_entity_poly.pdbx_seq_one_letter_code
_entity_poly.pdbx_strand_id
1 'polypeptide(L)'
;MFGSEAYVIYTIFAYLSISYFVCYSSDLKWIPIQGQEGIFGENSPSPVSQTILLNKMTPGDEVIATCVAVKGIGRDHAKFSPVSAAFYKFHSRIRILRPVEGEEAEKLKASFVPGVIEIDYPDHVARVAQERLDNGSRDYERLLEFETREGIEAGIDSNHIIFQVETTSASFRPPHSIVRAAFNIMLCKCAHYLAIIRSPGFSDSNFADFDETSAGQTSGSLAESQGKRAFLNGREVGLDLIHQSLDGRVATFTFYGEDHTLGAALRFCILQR
;
A
#
# COMPACT_ATOMS: atom_id res chain seq x y z
N MET A 1 -42.25 -10.39 -74.10
CA MET A 1 -41.48 -11.64 -74.25
C MET A 1 -40.18 -11.47 -73.49
N PHE A 2 -39.87 -12.47 -72.68
CA PHE A 2 -38.69 -12.58 -71.82
C PHE A 2 -37.40 -12.53 -72.65
N GLY A 3 -36.40 -11.81 -72.13
CA GLY A 3 -35.03 -11.84 -72.60
C GLY A 3 -34.12 -11.62 -71.39
N SER A 4 -33.70 -12.72 -70.80
CA SER A 4 -32.79 -12.83 -69.67
C SER A 4 -31.39 -12.35 -70.03
N GLU A 5 -30.80 -11.45 -69.24
CA GLU A 5 -29.35 -11.38 -69.08
C GLU A 5 -28.97 -11.21 -67.61
N ALA A 6 -27.96 -11.99 -67.23
CA ALA A 6 -27.50 -12.24 -65.88
C ALA A 6 -26.65 -11.08 -65.32
N TYR A 7 -26.63 -10.98 -63.99
CA TYR A 7 -25.88 -10.00 -63.21
C TYR A 7 -24.36 -10.16 -63.29
N VAL A 8 -23.63 -9.05 -63.22
CA VAL A 8 -22.37 -8.97 -62.44
C VAL A 8 -22.36 -7.67 -61.64
N ILE A 9 -22.74 -7.77 -60.36
CA ILE A 9 -22.46 -6.71 -59.37
C ILE A 9 -21.05 -6.99 -58.85
N TYR A 10 -20.10 -6.11 -59.14
CA TYR A 10 -18.82 -6.12 -58.44
C TYR A 10 -19.02 -5.47 -57.08
N THR A 11 -19.23 -6.27 -56.04
CA THR A 11 -19.01 -5.80 -54.67
C THR A 11 -17.50 -5.76 -54.43
N ILE A 12 -16.90 -4.58 -54.57
CA ILE A 12 -15.57 -4.33 -54.04
C ILE A 12 -15.72 -4.35 -52.51
N PHE A 13 -15.38 -5.48 -51.88
CA PHE A 13 -14.95 -5.46 -50.49
C PHE A 13 -13.59 -4.77 -50.46
N ALA A 14 -13.60 -3.43 -50.47
CA ALA A 14 -12.49 -2.70 -49.91
C ALA A 14 -12.53 -3.02 -48.42
N TYR A 15 -11.78 -4.04 -48.01
CA TYR A 15 -11.20 -4.01 -46.68
C TYR A 15 -10.38 -2.72 -46.67
N LEU A 16 -10.99 -1.62 -46.23
CA LEU A 16 -10.25 -0.46 -45.77
C LEU A 16 -9.43 -0.98 -44.60
N SER A 17 -8.21 -1.45 -44.89
CA SER A 17 -7.18 -1.55 -43.87
C SER A 17 -6.91 -0.11 -43.46
N ILE A 18 -7.65 0.37 -42.46
CA ILE A 18 -7.35 1.66 -41.85
C ILE A 18 -5.97 1.45 -41.23
N SER A 19 -4.95 2.02 -41.89
CA SER A 19 -3.59 2.01 -41.37
C SER A 19 -3.58 3.01 -40.22
N TYR A 20 -3.68 2.50 -39.00
CA TYR A 20 -3.53 3.31 -37.79
C TYR A 20 -2.03 3.41 -37.46
N PHE A 21 -1.59 4.61 -37.09
CA PHE A 21 -0.29 4.78 -36.46
C PHE A 21 -0.47 4.61 -34.94
N VAL A 22 0.46 3.91 -34.29
CA VAL A 22 0.36 3.61 -32.86
C VAL A 22 1.51 4.31 -32.15
N CYS A 23 1.17 5.18 -31.19
CA CYS A 23 2.11 5.89 -30.35
C CYS A 23 2.29 5.12 -29.03
N TYR A 24 3.52 4.72 -28.73
CA TYR A 24 3.90 4.00 -27.54
C TYR A 24 4.74 4.89 -26.61
N SER A 25 4.91 4.43 -25.37
CA SER A 25 5.81 5.08 -24.42
C SER A 25 7.24 5.23 -24.95
N SER A 26 7.72 4.33 -25.81
CA SER A 26 9.03 4.45 -26.46
C SER A 26 9.22 5.70 -27.31
N ASP A 27 8.13 6.34 -27.73
CA ASP A 27 8.18 7.56 -28.54
C ASP A 27 8.48 8.81 -27.69
N LEU A 28 8.44 8.70 -26.35
CA LEU A 28 8.86 9.75 -25.43
C LEU A 28 10.39 9.90 -25.44
N LYS A 29 10.86 11.03 -25.96
CA LYS A 29 12.29 11.36 -26.02
C LYS A 29 12.68 12.26 -24.84
N TRP A 30 13.76 11.89 -24.16
CA TRP A 30 14.34 12.76 -23.16
C TRP A 30 15.02 13.94 -23.84
N ILE A 31 14.65 15.15 -23.39
CA ILE A 31 15.28 16.40 -23.78
C ILE A 31 15.99 16.91 -22.52
N PRO A 32 17.34 16.90 -22.48
CA PRO A 32 18.07 17.33 -21.31
C PRO A 32 17.89 18.83 -21.06
N ILE A 33 17.84 19.19 -19.78
CA ILE A 33 17.99 20.58 -19.34
C ILE A 33 19.46 20.78 -18.99
N GLN A 34 19.98 22.00 -19.23
CA GLN A 34 21.38 22.36 -19.03
C GLN A 34 21.98 21.76 -17.74
N GLY A 35 23.04 20.96 -17.90
CA GLY A 35 23.78 20.31 -16.82
C GLY A 35 23.35 18.88 -16.52
N GLN A 36 22.21 18.43 -17.05
CA GLN A 36 21.75 17.04 -16.89
C GLN A 36 22.47 16.07 -17.82
N GLU A 37 23.00 16.55 -18.95
CA GLU A 37 23.71 15.74 -19.94
C GLU A 37 24.88 14.99 -19.30
N GLY A 38 25.64 15.68 -18.43
CA GLY A 38 26.77 15.10 -17.71
C GLY A 38 26.38 14.22 -16.51
N ILE A 39 25.18 14.39 -15.96
CA ILE A 39 24.69 13.60 -14.81
C ILE A 39 24.19 12.23 -15.27
N PHE A 40 23.39 12.22 -16.35
CA PHE A 40 22.75 10.99 -16.82
C PHE A 40 23.59 10.28 -17.88
N GLY A 41 24.30 11.00 -18.75
CA GLY A 41 25.17 10.41 -19.77
C GLY A 41 24.48 9.28 -20.55
N GLU A 42 25.08 8.08 -20.53
CA GLU A 42 24.54 6.88 -21.17
C GLU A 42 23.25 6.32 -20.50
N ASN A 43 22.98 6.72 -19.26
CA ASN A 43 21.77 6.35 -18.51
C ASN A 43 20.69 7.44 -18.61
N SER A 44 20.43 7.91 -19.84
CA SER A 44 19.40 8.90 -20.10
C SER A 44 18.03 8.45 -19.57
N PRO A 45 17.26 9.33 -18.91
CA PRO A 45 15.90 9.05 -18.49
C PRO A 45 15.04 8.48 -19.63
N SER A 46 14.35 7.39 -19.36
CA SER A 46 13.41 6.78 -20.28
C SER A 46 12.22 6.20 -19.52
N PRO A 47 11.09 5.95 -20.19
CA PRO A 47 10.01 5.15 -19.63
C PRO A 47 10.52 3.76 -19.22
N VAL A 48 9.97 3.23 -18.13
CA VAL A 48 10.36 1.91 -17.61
C VAL A 48 9.91 0.80 -18.56
N SER A 49 8.66 0.89 -19.04
CA SER A 49 8.15 0.04 -20.11
C SER A 49 8.15 0.82 -21.41
N GLN A 50 8.58 0.16 -22.48
CA GLN A 50 8.66 0.75 -23.83
C GLN A 50 7.39 0.48 -24.65
N THR A 51 6.49 -0.37 -24.15
CA THR A 51 5.35 -0.89 -24.91
C THR A 51 4.00 -0.39 -24.40
N ILE A 52 3.98 0.60 -23.50
CA ILE A 52 2.72 1.18 -23.03
C ILE A 52 2.11 1.95 -24.19
N LEU A 53 0.95 1.50 -24.67
CA LEU A 53 0.18 2.21 -25.68
C LEU A 53 -0.27 3.56 -25.11
N LEU A 54 0.16 4.65 -25.73
CA LEU A 54 -0.27 6.00 -25.39
C LEU A 54 -1.47 6.44 -26.23
N ASN A 55 -1.41 6.22 -27.55
CA ASN A 55 -2.48 6.63 -28.45
C ASN A 55 -2.50 5.80 -29.75
N LYS A 56 -3.67 5.75 -30.40
CA LYS A 56 -3.85 5.24 -31.77
C LYS A 56 -4.35 6.39 -32.64
N MET A 57 -3.62 6.66 -33.70
CA MET A 57 -3.80 7.84 -34.55
C MET A 57 -4.22 7.42 -35.95
N THR A 58 -5.04 8.25 -36.58
CA THR A 58 -5.46 8.12 -37.98
C THR A 58 -4.57 9.01 -38.86
N PRO A 59 -4.39 8.71 -40.16
CA PRO A 59 -3.65 9.61 -41.04
C PRO A 59 -4.19 11.05 -40.99
N GLY A 60 -3.32 12.01 -40.64
CA GLY A 60 -3.67 13.41 -40.44
C GLY A 60 -3.64 13.86 -38.97
N ASP A 61 -3.68 12.94 -38.01
CA ASP A 61 -3.54 13.27 -36.58
C ASP A 61 -2.08 13.55 -36.22
N GLU A 62 -1.87 14.53 -35.34
CA GLU A 62 -0.55 14.88 -34.78
C GLU A 62 -0.65 15.09 -33.27
N VAL A 63 0.35 14.58 -32.53
CA VAL A 63 0.51 14.80 -31.09
C VAL A 63 1.83 15.50 -30.84
N ILE A 64 1.76 16.74 -30.34
CA ILE A 64 2.92 17.52 -29.89
C ILE A 64 2.74 17.79 -28.39
N ALA A 65 3.60 17.21 -27.57
CA ALA A 65 3.54 17.39 -26.12
C ALA A 65 4.94 17.56 -25.54
N THR A 66 5.07 18.45 -24.54
CA THR A 66 6.26 18.55 -23.68
C THR A 66 5.87 18.15 -22.27
N CYS A 67 6.53 17.12 -21.75
CA CYS A 67 6.24 16.57 -20.43
C CYS A 67 7.37 16.92 -19.45
N VAL A 68 7.02 17.45 -18.28
CA VAL A 68 7.97 17.75 -17.20
C VAL A 68 7.79 16.72 -16.07
N ALA A 69 8.83 15.93 -15.82
CA ALA A 69 8.85 14.99 -14.71
C ALA A 69 9.34 15.70 -13.43
N VAL A 70 8.55 15.57 -12.34
CA VAL A 70 8.87 16.14 -11.02
C VAL A 70 8.86 15.06 -9.96
N LYS A 71 9.60 15.28 -8.87
CA LYS A 71 9.56 14.40 -7.69
C LYS A 71 8.28 14.67 -6.90
N GLY A 72 7.57 13.61 -6.54
CA GLY A 72 6.37 13.67 -5.70
C GLY A 72 6.26 12.45 -4.78
N ILE A 73 5.18 12.39 -3.99
CA ILE A 73 4.88 11.25 -3.09
C ILE A 73 3.52 10.65 -3.41
N GLY A 74 3.35 9.35 -3.13
CA GLY A 74 2.11 8.61 -3.41
C GLY A 74 0.88 9.17 -2.71
N ARG A 75 1.04 9.86 -1.57
CA ARG A 75 -0.04 10.57 -0.87
C ARG A 75 -0.63 11.72 -1.68
N ASP A 76 0.18 12.41 -2.48
CA ASP A 76 -0.31 13.49 -3.35
C ASP A 76 -1.06 12.95 -4.55
N HIS A 77 -0.51 11.89 -5.16
CA HIS A 77 -1.11 11.26 -6.31
C HIS A 77 -0.57 9.85 -6.50
N ALA A 78 -1.44 8.90 -6.85
CA ALA A 78 -1.09 7.49 -7.04
C ALA A 78 0.04 7.26 -8.06
N LYS A 79 0.16 8.13 -9.08
CA LYS A 79 1.27 8.11 -10.08
C LYS A 79 2.67 8.18 -9.48
N PHE A 80 2.81 8.70 -8.26
CA PHE A 80 4.08 8.77 -7.54
C PHE A 80 4.32 7.56 -6.61
N SER A 81 3.39 6.61 -6.55
CA SER A 81 3.61 5.36 -5.83
C SER A 81 4.78 4.60 -6.48
N PRO A 82 5.84 4.26 -5.72
CA PRO A 82 6.96 3.50 -6.26
C PRO A 82 6.68 1.99 -6.34
N VAL A 83 5.53 1.55 -5.82
CA VAL A 83 5.12 0.15 -5.75
C VAL A 83 3.86 -0.08 -6.57
N SER A 84 3.79 -1.25 -7.21
CA SER A 84 2.57 -1.78 -7.82
C SER A 84 1.65 -2.31 -6.73
N ALA A 85 2.23 -3.07 -5.80
CA ALA A 85 1.56 -3.60 -4.63
C ALA A 85 2.54 -3.66 -3.46
N ALA A 86 2.09 -3.26 -2.27
CA ALA A 86 2.81 -3.48 -1.03
C ALA A 86 1.78 -3.86 0.04
N PHE A 87 1.83 -5.11 0.47
CA PHE A 87 0.91 -5.64 1.46
C PHE A 87 1.61 -6.65 2.36
N TYR A 88 0.91 -7.07 3.39
CA TYR A 88 1.41 -8.06 4.32
C TYR A 88 0.29 -9.00 4.73
N LYS A 89 0.66 -10.18 5.22
CA LYS A 89 -0.21 -11.04 6.02
C LYS A 89 0.54 -11.50 7.25
N PHE A 90 -0.18 -11.84 8.31
CA PHE A 90 0.42 -12.58 9.42
C PHE A 90 0.65 -14.03 9.00
N HIS A 91 1.64 -14.67 9.61
CA HIS A 91 1.86 -16.09 9.40
C HIS A 91 0.69 -16.87 9.99
N SER A 92 0.05 -17.71 9.17
CA SER A 92 -0.99 -18.61 9.64
C SER A 92 -0.38 -19.62 10.62
N ARG A 93 -1.16 -19.98 11.65
CA ARG A 93 -0.82 -21.01 12.62
C ARG A 93 -1.97 -22.00 12.68
N ILE A 94 -1.73 -23.23 12.27
CA ILE A 94 -2.73 -24.27 12.13
C ILE A 94 -2.31 -25.42 13.04
N ARG A 95 -3.22 -25.82 13.94
CA ARG A 95 -2.98 -26.92 14.88
C ARG A 95 -4.10 -27.92 14.76
N ILE A 96 -3.74 -29.16 14.44
CA ILE A 96 -4.64 -30.31 14.50
C ILE A 96 -4.65 -30.78 15.96
N LEU A 97 -5.80 -30.68 16.62
CA LEU A 97 -5.92 -30.88 18.08
C LEU A 97 -6.19 -32.34 18.45
N ARG A 98 -6.72 -33.13 17.51
CA ARG A 98 -6.89 -34.58 17.60
C ARG A 98 -6.44 -35.25 16.30
N PRO A 99 -6.06 -36.54 16.31
CA PRO A 99 -5.88 -37.28 15.06
C PRO A 99 -7.12 -37.15 14.15
N VAL A 100 -6.88 -36.80 12.89
CA VAL A 100 -7.87 -36.70 11.83
C VAL A 100 -7.43 -37.70 10.77
N GLU A 101 -8.27 -38.70 10.51
CA GLU A 101 -7.89 -39.89 9.74
C GLU A 101 -8.91 -40.19 8.64
N GLY A 102 -8.49 -40.97 7.63
CA GLY A 102 -9.37 -41.51 6.60
C GLY A 102 -10.11 -40.44 5.79
N GLU A 103 -11.43 -40.60 5.62
CA GLU A 103 -12.25 -39.65 4.84
C GLU A 103 -12.24 -38.24 5.44
N GLU A 104 -12.14 -38.12 6.76
CA GLU A 104 -12.07 -36.84 7.45
C GLU A 104 -10.77 -36.08 7.09
N ALA A 105 -9.66 -36.81 6.98
CA ALA A 105 -8.37 -36.24 6.57
C ALA A 105 -8.40 -35.72 5.14
N GLU A 106 -9.07 -36.43 4.22
CA GLU A 106 -9.24 -35.99 2.84
C GLU A 106 -10.15 -34.75 2.75
N LYS A 107 -11.25 -34.70 3.51
CA LYS A 107 -12.12 -33.51 3.59
C LYS A 107 -11.37 -32.30 4.17
N LEU A 108 -10.59 -32.52 5.22
CA LEU A 108 -9.78 -31.47 5.83
C LEU A 108 -8.75 -30.94 4.84
N LYS A 109 -8.01 -31.82 4.16
CA LYS A 109 -7.05 -31.45 3.12
C LYS A 109 -7.69 -30.67 1.98
N ALA A 110 -8.87 -31.08 1.52
CA ALA A 110 -9.61 -30.39 0.46
C ALA A 110 -10.12 -29.00 0.86
N SER A 111 -10.22 -28.74 2.17
CA SER A 111 -10.66 -27.46 2.72
C SER A 111 -9.54 -26.41 2.85
N PHE A 112 -8.30 -26.78 2.53
CA PHE A 112 -7.17 -25.85 2.49
C PHE A 112 -6.54 -25.78 1.10
N VAL A 113 -5.75 -24.72 0.87
CA VAL A 113 -4.93 -24.60 -0.33
C VAL A 113 -3.97 -25.80 -0.44
N PRO A 114 -3.74 -26.35 -1.66
CA PRO A 114 -2.80 -27.45 -1.85
C PRO A 114 -1.43 -27.18 -1.21
N GLY A 115 -0.93 -28.15 -0.45
CA GLY A 115 0.35 -28.08 0.27
C GLY A 115 0.27 -27.55 1.70
N VAL A 116 -0.89 -27.04 2.15
CA VAL A 116 -1.07 -26.65 3.56
C VAL A 116 -1.22 -27.88 4.46
N ILE A 117 -2.13 -28.78 4.10
CA ILE A 117 -2.37 -30.06 4.76
C ILE A 117 -1.94 -31.19 3.82
N GLU A 118 -1.21 -32.15 4.36
CA GLU A 118 -0.86 -33.41 3.70
C GLU A 118 -1.40 -34.58 4.51
N ILE A 119 -1.42 -35.77 3.90
CA ILE A 119 -1.85 -37.00 4.55
C ILE A 119 -0.62 -37.90 4.60
N ASP A 120 -0.24 -38.28 5.81
CA ASP A 120 0.87 -39.19 6.05
C ASP A 120 0.37 -40.64 5.87
N TYR A 121 1.13 -41.43 5.12
CA TYR A 121 0.87 -42.86 4.88
C TYR A 121 1.85 -43.70 5.71
N PRO A 122 1.46 -44.90 6.18
CA PRO A 122 0.24 -45.66 5.86
C PRO A 122 -0.98 -45.34 6.74
N ASP A 123 -0.83 -44.54 7.79
CA ASP A 123 -1.87 -44.36 8.81
C ASP A 123 -3.03 -43.45 8.34
N HIS A 124 -2.91 -42.83 7.15
CA HIS A 124 -3.91 -41.92 6.58
C HIS A 124 -4.27 -40.74 7.49
N VAL A 125 -3.29 -40.23 8.23
CA VAL A 125 -3.46 -39.14 9.22
C VAL A 125 -3.14 -37.80 8.56
N ALA A 126 -4.00 -36.80 8.76
CA ALA A 126 -3.74 -35.43 8.32
C ALA A 126 -2.61 -34.79 9.14
N ARG A 127 -1.66 -34.14 8.46
CA ARG A 127 -0.60 -33.34 9.05
C ARG A 127 -0.54 -31.96 8.41
N VAL A 128 -0.22 -30.97 9.22
CA VAL A 128 0.11 -29.63 8.72
C VAL A 128 1.50 -29.66 8.07
N ALA A 129 1.55 -29.48 6.76
CA ALA A 129 2.78 -29.49 5.98
C ALA A 129 3.39 -28.09 5.86
N GLN A 130 2.62 -27.12 5.34
CA GLN A 130 3.12 -25.76 5.13
C GLN A 130 2.06 -24.69 5.38
N GLU A 131 1.95 -24.24 6.64
CA GLU A 131 1.02 -23.20 7.09
C GLU A 131 1.16 -21.89 6.31
N ARG A 132 2.36 -21.56 5.83
CA ARG A 132 2.63 -20.31 5.08
C ARG A 132 1.76 -20.17 3.82
N LEU A 133 1.37 -21.28 3.21
CA LEU A 133 0.59 -21.29 1.98
C LEU A 133 -0.90 -21.00 2.21
N ASP A 134 -1.35 -21.08 3.47
CA ASP A 134 -2.73 -20.80 3.81
C ASP A 134 -3.13 -19.37 3.43
N ASN A 135 -4.33 -19.26 2.87
CA ASN A 135 -4.96 -18.01 2.46
C ASN A 135 -6.00 -17.54 3.48
N GLY A 136 -6.25 -18.31 4.55
CA GLY A 136 -7.17 -17.96 5.62
C GLY A 136 -8.64 -18.07 5.21
N SER A 137 -9.00 -18.92 4.24
CA SER A 137 -10.39 -19.07 3.78
C SER A 137 -11.35 -19.59 4.85
N ARG A 138 -10.83 -20.37 5.82
CA ARG A 138 -11.59 -21.05 6.87
C ARG A 138 -12.67 -21.98 6.34
N ASP A 139 -12.51 -22.53 5.13
CA ASP A 139 -13.52 -23.42 4.54
C ASP A 139 -13.74 -24.69 5.40
N TYR A 140 -12.74 -25.12 6.18
CA TYR A 140 -12.86 -26.24 7.11
C TYR A 140 -13.95 -26.02 8.17
N GLU A 141 -14.29 -24.76 8.53
CA GLU A 141 -15.34 -24.44 9.50
C GLU A 141 -16.74 -24.81 9.00
N ARG A 142 -16.90 -25.11 7.70
CA ARG A 142 -18.17 -25.56 7.10
C ARG A 142 -18.43 -27.05 7.27
N LEU A 143 -17.41 -27.82 7.63
CA LEU A 143 -17.53 -29.26 7.86
C LEU A 143 -18.09 -29.49 9.26
N LEU A 144 -19.16 -30.28 9.39
CA LEU A 144 -19.77 -30.57 10.70
C LEU A 144 -18.77 -31.20 11.67
N GLU A 145 -17.84 -32.02 11.15
CA GLU A 145 -16.79 -32.68 11.92
C GLU A 145 -15.78 -31.71 12.56
N PHE A 146 -15.73 -30.46 12.07
CA PHE A 146 -14.84 -29.38 12.51
C PHE A 146 -15.59 -28.12 12.95
N GLU A 147 -16.91 -28.19 13.10
CA GLU A 147 -17.75 -27.08 13.56
C GLU A 147 -17.40 -26.69 15.00
N THR A 148 -17.11 -27.68 15.85
CA THR A 148 -16.52 -27.43 17.16
C THR A 148 -15.01 -27.22 16.99
N ARG A 149 -14.43 -26.20 17.64
CA ARG A 149 -12.97 -25.91 17.66
C ARG A 149 -12.14 -27.01 18.34
N GLU A 150 -12.67 -28.22 18.47
CA GLU A 150 -12.06 -29.37 19.14
C GLU A 150 -11.21 -30.20 18.16
N GLY A 151 -11.44 -30.07 16.84
CA GLY A 151 -10.68 -30.79 15.82
C GLY A 151 -9.43 -30.06 15.33
N ILE A 152 -9.57 -28.77 15.06
CA ILE A 152 -8.53 -27.93 14.46
C ILE A 152 -8.63 -26.48 14.96
N GLU A 153 -7.48 -25.86 15.18
CA GLU A 153 -7.34 -24.45 15.52
C GLU A 153 -6.52 -23.78 14.42
N ALA A 154 -7.16 -22.91 13.61
CA ALA A 154 -6.46 -22.02 12.70
C ALA A 154 -6.50 -20.58 13.23
N GLY A 155 -5.32 -20.02 13.43
CA GLY A 155 -5.10 -18.66 13.89
C GLY A 155 -3.99 -17.98 13.13
N ILE A 156 -3.52 -16.87 13.68
CA ILE A 156 -2.39 -16.11 13.16
C ILE A 156 -1.35 -15.91 14.25
N ASP A 157 -0.08 -15.88 13.87
CA ASP A 157 0.99 -15.41 14.72
C ASP A 157 1.14 -13.90 14.54
N SER A 158 0.67 -13.13 15.53
CA SER A 158 0.74 -11.66 15.50
C SER A 158 2.17 -11.10 15.55
N ASN A 159 3.16 -11.93 15.88
CA ASN A 159 4.57 -11.54 15.92
C ASN A 159 5.32 -11.88 14.63
N HIS A 160 4.67 -12.57 13.68
CA HIS A 160 5.29 -12.99 12.44
C HIS A 160 4.54 -12.43 11.24
N ILE A 161 5.13 -11.40 10.63
CA ILE A 161 4.57 -10.72 9.47
C ILE A 161 5.31 -11.13 8.20
N ILE A 162 4.55 -11.44 7.15
CA ILE A 162 5.04 -11.77 5.82
C ILE A 162 4.70 -10.63 4.88
N PHE A 163 5.72 -9.86 4.49
CA PHE A 163 5.57 -8.77 3.52
C PHE A 163 5.71 -9.26 2.08
N GLN A 164 4.90 -8.70 1.19
CA GLN A 164 5.03 -8.81 -0.26
C GLN A 164 5.09 -7.40 -0.85
N VAL A 165 6.17 -7.11 -1.58
CA VAL A 165 6.44 -5.79 -2.15
C VAL A 165 6.82 -5.95 -3.61
N GLU A 166 6.02 -5.34 -4.48
CA GLU A 166 6.17 -5.32 -5.91
C GLU A 166 6.47 -3.90 -6.38
N THR A 167 7.54 -3.73 -7.14
CA THR A 167 7.99 -2.42 -7.64
C THR A 167 7.48 -2.18 -9.05
N THR A 168 7.20 -0.92 -9.37
CA THR A 168 6.88 -0.50 -10.75
C THR A 168 8.12 -0.38 -11.63
N SER A 169 9.33 -0.37 -11.04
CA SER A 169 10.58 -0.05 -11.73
C SER A 169 11.75 -0.89 -11.25
N ALA A 170 11.66 -2.22 -11.42
CA ALA A 170 12.62 -3.18 -10.88
C ALA A 170 14.09 -2.90 -11.23
N SER A 171 14.38 -2.45 -12.45
CA SER A 171 15.75 -2.17 -12.90
C SER A 171 16.41 -0.98 -12.18
N PHE A 172 15.63 0.01 -11.75
CA PHE A 172 16.14 1.25 -11.13
C PHE A 172 15.87 1.32 -9.63
N ARG A 173 14.78 0.71 -9.18
CA ARG A 173 14.32 0.72 -7.79
C ARG A 173 13.79 -0.67 -7.40
N PRO A 174 14.69 -1.62 -7.13
CA PRO A 174 14.30 -2.97 -6.71
C PRO A 174 13.59 -2.95 -5.33
N PRO A 175 12.76 -3.96 -5.01
CA PRO A 175 11.91 -3.94 -3.80
C PRO A 175 12.67 -3.68 -2.49
N HIS A 176 13.86 -4.27 -2.32
CA HIS A 176 14.67 -4.08 -1.10
C HIS A 176 15.09 -2.62 -0.89
N SER A 177 15.34 -1.86 -1.97
CA SER A 177 15.68 -0.44 -1.91
C SER A 177 14.49 0.41 -1.45
N ILE A 178 13.27 0.03 -1.84
CA ILE A 178 12.02 0.68 -1.42
C ILE A 178 11.79 0.45 0.07
N VAL A 179 11.94 -0.80 0.52
CA VAL A 179 11.78 -1.15 1.94
C VAL A 179 12.81 -0.40 2.80
N ARG A 180 14.07 -0.35 2.37
CA ARG A 180 15.12 0.44 3.04
C ARG A 180 14.75 1.94 3.10
N ALA A 181 14.27 2.51 2.00
CA ALA A 181 13.84 3.91 1.97
C ALA A 181 12.65 4.16 2.91
N ALA A 182 11.69 3.24 2.99
CA ALA A 182 10.55 3.33 3.91
C ALA A 182 11.00 3.34 5.38
N PHE A 183 11.94 2.46 5.77
CA PHE A 183 12.51 2.48 7.12
C PHE A 183 13.24 3.79 7.42
N ASN A 184 14.04 4.29 6.49
CA ASN A 184 14.71 5.58 6.67
C ASN A 184 13.72 6.72 6.86
N ILE A 185 12.63 6.75 6.08
CA ILE A 185 11.57 7.75 6.24
C ILE A 185 10.96 7.64 7.64
N MET A 186 10.65 6.44 8.11
CA MET A 186 10.11 6.21 9.46
C MET A 186 11.08 6.73 10.55
N LEU A 187 12.37 6.39 10.45
CA LEU A 187 13.39 6.86 11.40
C LEU A 187 13.51 8.39 11.40
N CYS A 188 13.50 9.02 10.22
CA CYS A 188 13.53 10.49 10.11
C CYS A 188 12.29 11.13 10.76
N LYS A 189 11.09 10.54 10.58
CA LYS A 189 9.88 11.02 11.25
C LYS A 189 9.99 10.90 12.77
N CYS A 190 10.44 9.76 13.29
CA CYS A 190 10.69 9.58 14.73
C CYS A 190 11.70 10.61 15.27
N ALA A 191 12.82 10.82 14.58
CA ALA A 191 13.84 11.80 14.98
C ALA A 191 13.28 13.23 14.98
N HIS A 192 12.44 13.57 14.01
CA HIS A 192 11.77 14.87 13.93
C HIS A 192 10.86 15.11 15.14
N TYR A 193 10.00 14.15 15.47
CA TYR A 193 9.10 14.29 16.63
C TYR A 193 9.84 14.29 17.97
N LEU A 194 10.92 13.53 18.10
CA LEU A 194 11.79 13.61 19.27
C LEU A 194 12.41 15.00 19.42
N ALA A 195 12.77 15.67 18.32
CA ALA A 195 13.28 17.04 18.36
C ALA A 195 12.22 18.05 18.80
N ILE A 196 10.95 17.88 18.36
CA ILE A 196 9.83 18.71 18.81
C ILE A 196 9.64 18.58 20.33
N ILE A 197 9.56 17.34 20.83
CA ILE A 197 9.35 17.05 22.26
C ILE A 197 10.48 17.59 23.13
N ARG A 198 11.73 17.54 22.64
CA ARG A 198 12.91 18.04 23.37
C ARG A 198 13.08 19.55 23.27
N SER A 199 12.28 20.24 22.45
CA SER A 199 12.42 21.68 22.27
C SER A 199 11.91 22.43 23.51
N PRO A 200 12.62 23.47 24.00
CA PRO A 200 12.15 24.27 25.14
C PRO A 200 10.78 24.89 24.84
N GLY A 201 9.83 24.88 25.77
CA GLY A 201 8.46 25.34 25.49
C GLY A 201 7.49 24.24 25.08
N PHE A 202 7.95 23.02 24.77
CA PHE A 202 7.06 21.89 24.55
C PHE A 202 6.44 21.49 25.89
N SER A 203 5.11 21.59 26.01
CA SER A 203 4.28 21.43 27.22
C SER A 203 4.32 22.56 28.27
N ASP A 204 4.87 23.74 27.97
CA ASP A 204 4.88 24.88 28.91
C ASP A 204 3.54 25.68 28.92
N SER A 205 2.45 25.08 28.43
CA SER A 205 1.11 25.63 28.62
C SER A 205 0.72 25.52 30.09
N ASN A 206 1.07 26.54 30.87
CA ASN A 206 0.39 26.86 32.13
C ASN A 206 -1.10 27.05 31.81
N PHE A 207 -1.90 26.03 32.02
CA PHE A 207 -3.35 26.18 32.02
C PHE A 207 -3.72 26.93 33.30
N ALA A 208 -4.12 28.19 33.14
CA ALA A 208 -4.77 28.94 34.21
C ALA A 208 -5.99 28.14 34.68
N ASP A 209 -6.14 28.01 36.00
CA ASP A 209 -7.26 27.37 36.67
C ASP A 209 -8.59 27.77 36.00
N PHE A 210 -9.27 26.80 35.39
CA PHE A 210 -10.67 26.97 35.00
C PHE A 210 -11.50 26.79 36.28
N ASP A 211 -11.76 27.89 36.98
CA ASP A 211 -12.68 27.92 38.10
C ASP A 211 -14.10 27.64 37.60
N GLU A 212 -14.71 26.58 38.12
CA GLU A 212 -15.94 25.97 37.62
C GLU A 212 -17.20 26.70 38.13
N THR A 213 -17.16 28.04 38.17
CA THR A 213 -18.29 28.87 38.63
C THR A 213 -18.52 30.12 37.78
N SER A 214 -18.76 29.96 36.48
CA SER A 214 -19.58 30.94 35.73
C SER A 214 -20.16 30.34 34.45
N ALA A 215 -21.33 29.71 34.57
CA ALA A 215 -22.20 29.45 33.44
C ALA A 215 -22.82 30.79 32.98
N GLY A 216 -22.32 31.33 31.87
CA GLY A 216 -22.88 32.57 31.28
C GLY A 216 -22.12 33.05 30.05
N GLN A 217 -22.66 32.74 28.86
CA GLN A 217 -22.46 33.41 27.58
C GLN A 217 -21.11 34.09 27.31
N THR A 218 -20.29 33.51 26.43
CA THR A 218 -19.59 34.30 25.40
C THR A 218 -19.08 33.41 24.26
N SER A 219 -19.55 33.70 23.06
CA SER A 219 -18.89 33.35 21.80
C SER A 219 -17.51 34.00 21.80
N GLY A 220 -16.46 33.20 22.00
CA GLY A 220 -15.06 33.63 22.00
C GLY A 220 -14.22 32.51 21.41
N SER A 221 -13.42 32.85 20.41
CA SER A 221 -12.53 31.98 19.66
C SER A 221 -11.72 31.05 20.56
N LEU A 222 -11.70 29.75 20.23
CA LEU A 222 -10.66 28.81 20.65
C LEU A 222 -9.31 29.45 20.31
N ALA A 223 -8.63 29.97 21.34
CA ALA A 223 -7.25 30.43 21.20
C ALA A 223 -6.43 29.20 20.77
N GLU A 224 -5.98 29.22 19.53
CA GLU A 224 -5.02 28.26 19.00
C GLU A 224 -3.81 28.24 19.93
N SER A 225 -3.64 27.18 20.72
CA SER A 225 -2.32 26.85 21.21
C SER A 225 -1.53 26.50 19.95
N GLN A 226 -0.83 27.49 19.37
CA GLN A 226 0.09 27.25 18.26
C GLN A 226 1.25 26.43 18.81
N GLY A 227 1.04 25.11 18.91
CA GLY A 227 2.15 24.18 19.02
C GLY A 227 3.12 24.45 17.87
N LYS A 228 4.41 24.29 18.14
CA LYS A 228 5.47 24.61 17.17
C LYS A 228 5.24 23.85 15.87
N ARG A 229 4.64 24.52 14.90
CA ARG A 229 4.44 24.05 13.53
C ARG A 229 5.81 23.96 12.88
N ALA A 230 6.23 22.74 12.57
CA ALA A 230 7.50 22.45 11.91
C ALA A 230 7.26 21.99 10.47
N PHE A 231 8.29 22.00 9.64
CA PHE A 231 8.18 21.47 8.28
C PHE A 231 8.91 20.14 8.17
N LEU A 232 8.21 19.11 7.68
CA LEU A 232 8.78 17.80 7.36
C LEU A 232 8.39 17.42 5.94
N ASN A 233 9.39 17.15 5.09
CA ASN A 233 9.20 16.86 3.66
C ASN A 233 8.36 17.93 2.93
N GLY A 234 8.56 19.21 3.26
CA GLY A 234 7.88 20.34 2.62
C GLY A 234 6.44 20.56 3.09
N ARG A 235 6.01 19.91 4.18
CA ARG A 235 4.67 20.07 4.75
C ARG A 235 4.75 20.48 6.20
N GLU A 236 3.77 21.28 6.60
CA GLU A 236 3.55 21.62 7.99
C GLU A 236 3.12 20.37 8.77
N VAL A 237 3.88 20.04 9.79
CA VAL A 237 3.63 18.96 10.74
C VAL A 237 3.74 19.48 12.16
N GLY A 238 3.02 18.86 13.09
CA GLY A 238 2.99 19.30 14.48
C GLY A 238 2.63 18.16 15.42
N LEU A 239 2.90 18.37 16.70
CA LEU A 239 2.48 17.51 17.80
C LEU A 239 2.00 18.42 18.93
N ASP A 240 0.72 18.36 19.24
CA ASP A 240 0.11 19.21 20.26
C ASP A 240 -0.41 18.34 21.41
N LEU A 241 -0.25 18.83 22.64
CA LEU A 241 -0.88 18.28 23.83
C LEU A 241 -2.29 18.85 23.94
N ILE A 242 -3.31 18.01 23.78
CA ILE A 242 -4.72 18.43 23.88
C ILE A 242 -5.20 18.42 25.33
N HIS A 243 -4.83 17.38 26.08
CA HIS A 243 -5.31 17.17 27.42
C HIS A 243 -4.23 16.51 28.26
N GLN A 244 -4.11 16.91 29.52
CA GLN A 244 -3.32 16.22 30.52
C GLN A 244 -4.16 16.11 31.80
N SER A 245 -4.15 14.95 32.44
CA SER A 245 -4.81 14.75 33.73
C SER A 245 -4.11 15.58 34.81
N LEU A 246 -4.87 15.97 35.84
CA LEU A 246 -4.35 16.78 36.96
C LEU A 246 -3.18 16.11 37.70
N ASP A 247 -3.17 14.79 37.76
CA ASP A 247 -2.09 13.99 38.35
C ASP A 247 -0.89 13.78 37.40
N GLY A 248 -0.97 14.31 36.18
CA GLY A 248 0.05 14.22 35.15
C GLY A 248 0.23 12.81 34.55
N ARG A 249 -0.59 11.83 34.94
CA ARG A 249 -0.41 10.42 34.53
C ARG A 249 -0.93 10.11 33.13
N VAL A 250 -1.88 10.89 32.64
CA VAL A 250 -2.53 10.68 31.34
C VAL A 250 -2.37 11.95 30.53
N ALA A 251 -1.94 11.81 29.27
CA ALA A 251 -1.86 12.90 28.33
C ALA A 251 -2.35 12.44 26.95
N THR A 252 -3.14 13.29 26.29
CA THR A 252 -3.66 13.07 24.94
C THR A 252 -2.95 14.02 24.00
N PHE A 253 -2.33 13.46 22.96
CA PHE A 253 -1.62 14.22 21.94
C PHE A 253 -2.28 14.07 20.57
N THR A 254 -2.22 15.13 19.77
CA THR A 254 -2.65 15.11 18.37
C THR A 254 -1.50 15.44 17.44
N PHE A 255 -1.35 14.62 16.41
CA PHE A 255 -0.40 14.81 15.33
C PHE A 255 -1.09 15.58 14.19
N TYR A 256 -0.46 16.67 13.74
CA TYR A 256 -0.91 17.46 12.59
C TYR A 256 -0.05 17.17 11.37
N GLY A 257 -0.67 17.18 10.18
CA GLY A 257 0.01 17.03 8.89
C GLY A 257 0.52 15.62 8.56
N GLU A 258 0.62 14.73 9.54
CA GLU A 258 1.10 13.36 9.36
C GLU A 258 0.05 12.38 8.82
N ASP A 259 0.56 11.25 8.32
CA ASP A 259 -0.27 10.12 7.97
C ASP A 259 -0.65 9.31 9.22
N HIS A 260 -1.85 8.75 9.20
CA HIS A 260 -2.40 7.82 10.19
C HIS A 260 -1.51 6.59 10.46
N THR A 261 -0.48 6.35 9.65
CA THR A 261 0.48 5.26 9.79
C THR A 261 1.52 5.47 10.88
N LEU A 262 1.79 6.71 11.31
CA LEU A 262 2.64 6.94 12.49
C LEU A 262 1.98 6.41 13.77
N GLY A 263 0.65 6.43 13.85
CA GLY A 263 -0.09 6.03 15.04
C GLY A 263 0.18 4.59 15.46
N ALA A 264 0.27 3.66 14.51
CA ALA A 264 0.58 2.25 14.81
C ALA A 264 2.04 2.04 15.23
N ALA A 265 2.98 2.70 14.54
CA ALA A 265 4.41 2.63 14.86
C ALA A 265 4.73 3.29 16.21
N LEU A 266 4.13 4.45 16.49
CA LEU A 266 4.23 5.11 17.79
C LEU A 266 3.55 4.30 18.89
N ARG A 267 2.38 3.70 18.65
CA ARG A 267 1.75 2.78 19.60
C ARG A 267 2.69 1.63 19.96
N PHE A 268 3.39 1.07 18.97
CA PHE A 268 4.41 0.04 19.22
C PHE A 268 5.61 0.59 20.02
N CYS A 269 6.16 1.75 19.65
CA CYS A 269 7.30 2.36 20.34
C CYS A 269 6.97 2.84 21.77
N ILE A 270 5.73 3.27 22.04
CA ILE A 270 5.27 3.74 23.34
C ILE A 270 4.94 2.56 24.26
N LEU A 271 4.39 1.46 23.73
CA LEU A 271 4.00 0.28 24.50
C LEU A 271 5.16 -0.71 24.78
N GLN A 272 6.35 -0.50 24.22
CA GLN A 272 7.55 -1.29 24.54
C GLN A 272 8.37 -0.71 25.71
N ARG A 273 7.71 -0.11 26.71
CA ARG A 273 8.32 0.15 28.02
C ARG A 273 7.86 -0.87 29.04
#